data_AF-A0A2X4SGC0-F1
#
_entry.id   AF-A0A2X4SGC0-F1
#
_cell.length_a   1.000
_cell.length_b   1.000
_cell.length_c   1.000
_cell.angle_alpha   90.00
_cell.angle_beta   90.00
_cell.angle_gamma   90.00
#
_symmetry.space_group_name_H-M   'P 1'
#
loop_
_entity.id
_entity.type
_entity.pdbx_description
1 polymer ?
#
loop_
_entity_poly.entity_id
_entity_poly.type
_entity_poly.pdbx_seq_one_letter_code
_entity_poly.pdbx_strand_id
1 'polypeptide(L)'
;MLGLIALCCFPATVFAQQQDELKTTEGYYYLGYDEIENLQYSNAMGYDNINYITSVALGSMFPYTKIKDFVDGGEAVGVRIAVAVPVKQAEVFIIGWPDDFDKKKASKIVNLEKGWNEIIFDTPVPIPYKEPLTIGYFYQQKLQESPQIILTDGNLSTVEEATLIASNGKKFKGQGQAVGALHQQLILRAKPEITDNLIQLANIKVNPVVVSQSNIGISFDIQNFGSNKINKLDISYFVNGEKVHNEAYETAIMPRGFTYLKVASLKAKNGDKLSIRVNKINDKPKDLLLKEIDIAGVLPKAFDRVTLMEQFSTEMCSSCPKAHHLIHQVLEKPKFSPKVAWAVHHVGFKTDKFTLEESNSLLPLFGAAPPSAPAIMLDRMSSKLNTRYTYPAHYPGKEEATLEGYITEALERPAVVSLDVKDTYVAENRKLKIEIDGQSVKGFLDQDDCYINVYIVEDHIYSEDQNGTGTSATTATGKNPIWHMGVIRQFVTPKEGIKLTFDEAGNFKYNTEIDFKQEWTGANTRIVAFAAKKLRDNILKTPDACEVYNAANRPITAFLGIETPEQTEVKVFPLKDKIVAEGENASIQDVYTMDGRRIQNEGLLPGTYIVRIQTSKGTFARKIRID
;
A
#
# COMPACT_ATOMS: atom_id res chain seq x y z
N MET A 1 37.08 11.09 -1.83
CA MET A 1 36.69 11.97 -0.71
C MET A 1 35.20 11.75 -0.50
N LEU A 2 34.84 11.01 0.54
CA LEU A 2 33.45 10.78 0.95
C LEU A 2 32.83 12.10 1.41
N GLY A 3 31.54 12.34 1.10
CA GLY A 3 30.84 13.51 1.62
C GLY A 3 29.37 13.61 1.24
N LEU A 4 28.53 13.02 2.09
CA LEU A 4 27.13 13.36 2.38
C LEU A 4 26.09 13.29 1.25
N ILE A 5 25.40 12.15 1.17
CA ILE A 5 24.01 12.08 0.72
C ILE A 5 23.14 12.42 1.94
N ALA A 6 22.52 13.61 1.93
CA ALA A 6 21.50 13.97 2.89
C ALA A 6 20.24 13.14 2.61
N LEU A 7 19.89 12.24 3.54
CA LEU A 7 18.57 11.64 3.63
C LEU A 7 17.56 12.76 3.91
N CYS A 8 16.82 13.19 2.89
CA CYS A 8 15.61 13.97 3.10
C CYS A 8 14.53 13.03 3.65
N CYS A 9 14.33 13.06 4.97
CA CYS A 9 13.14 12.55 5.63
C CYS A 9 11.92 13.32 5.10
N PHE A 10 11.07 12.66 4.30
CA PHE A 10 9.72 13.15 4.07
C PHE A 10 8.83 12.74 5.26
N PRO A 11 8.05 13.68 5.82
CA PRO A 11 7.15 13.38 6.92
C PRO A 11 6.01 12.50 6.42
N ALA A 12 5.84 11.34 7.04
CA ALA A 12 4.67 10.52 6.86
C ALA A 12 3.46 11.26 7.47
N THR A 13 2.72 12.03 6.68
CA THR A 13 1.35 12.43 7.07
C THR A 13 0.43 11.23 6.85
N VAL A 14 0.58 10.27 7.75
CA VAL A 14 -0.47 9.29 8.07
C VAL A 14 -1.69 10.09 8.49
N PHE A 15 -2.90 9.67 8.10
CA PHE A 15 -4.12 10.10 8.77
C PHE A 15 -4.00 9.68 10.23
N ALA A 16 -3.42 10.55 11.06
CA ALA A 16 -3.33 10.34 12.48
C ALA A 16 -4.78 10.39 13.00
N GLN A 17 -5.35 9.22 13.31
CA GLN A 17 -6.24 9.18 14.46
C GLN A 17 -5.49 9.93 15.55
N GLN A 18 -6.08 11.01 16.04
CA GLN A 18 -5.49 11.83 17.08
C GLN A 18 -5.28 10.92 18.30
N GLN A 19 -4.06 10.41 18.44
CA GLN A 19 -3.70 9.51 19.51
C GLN A 19 -3.64 10.38 20.77
N ASP A 20 -4.41 10.01 21.80
CA ASP A 20 -4.33 10.70 23.07
C ASP A 20 -2.88 10.62 23.59
N GLU A 21 -2.42 11.72 24.17
CA GLU A 21 -1.06 11.78 24.72
C GLU A 21 -0.89 10.69 25.80
N LEU A 22 0.20 9.93 25.72
CA LEU A 22 0.51 8.88 26.69
C LEU A 22 0.82 9.52 28.04
N LYS A 23 -0.17 9.50 28.95
CA LYS A 23 0.00 9.96 30.34
C LYS A 23 0.39 8.78 31.24
N THR A 24 1.69 8.48 31.29
CA THR A 24 2.28 7.50 32.22
C THR A 24 3.57 8.01 32.84
N THR A 25 3.90 7.47 34.01
CA THR A 25 5.01 7.92 34.86
C THR A 25 5.95 6.76 35.16
N GLU A 26 7.26 7.01 35.10
CA GLU A 26 8.30 6.04 35.44
C GLU A 26 8.26 5.66 36.94
N GLY A 27 8.59 4.40 37.24
CA GLY A 27 8.57 3.83 38.58
C GLY A 27 7.23 3.19 38.97
N TYR A 28 6.23 3.18 38.08
CA TYR A 28 4.92 2.58 38.34
C TYR A 28 4.55 1.48 37.35
N TYR A 29 3.96 0.41 37.87
CA TYR A 29 3.36 -0.65 37.08
C TYR A 29 1.85 -0.45 36.97
N TYR A 30 1.30 -0.63 35.77
CA TYR A 30 -0.11 -0.39 35.47
C TYR A 30 -0.81 -1.71 35.20
N LEU A 31 -1.68 -2.13 36.12
CA LEU A 31 -2.42 -3.38 36.03
C LEU A 31 -3.87 -3.11 35.64
N GLY A 32 -4.29 -3.56 34.46
CA GLY A 32 -5.65 -3.40 33.94
C GLY A 32 -6.32 -4.72 33.56
N TYR A 33 -7.61 -4.63 33.24
CA TYR A 33 -8.28 -5.61 32.37
C TYR A 33 -8.16 -5.22 30.89
N ASP A 34 -8.01 -3.92 30.64
CA ASP A 34 -7.73 -3.35 29.34
C ASP A 34 -6.30 -2.79 29.29
N GLU A 35 -5.69 -2.96 28.13
CA GLU A 35 -4.33 -2.54 27.80
C GLU A 35 -4.28 -1.62 26.56
N ILE A 36 -5.42 -1.13 26.09
CA ILE A 36 -5.51 -0.25 24.93
C ILE A 36 -5.16 1.18 25.33
N GLU A 37 -4.06 1.70 24.79
CA GLU A 37 -3.68 3.11 24.99
C GLU A 37 -4.43 4.05 24.04
N ASN A 38 -4.83 3.58 22.85
CA ASN A 38 -5.56 4.38 21.87
C ASN A 38 -7.09 4.21 22.02
N LEU A 39 -7.69 5.11 22.79
CA LEU A 39 -9.09 5.04 23.22
C LEU A 39 -10.08 5.13 22.05
N GLN A 40 -11.02 4.18 21.98
CA GLN A 40 -12.11 4.18 21.01
C GLN A 40 -13.35 4.83 21.62
N TYR A 41 -13.55 6.11 21.34
CA TYR A 41 -14.69 6.89 21.88
C TYR A 41 -16.06 6.43 21.35
N SER A 42 -16.12 5.60 20.30
CA SER A 42 -17.37 5.02 19.80
C SER A 42 -18.04 4.05 20.79
N ASN A 43 -17.27 3.50 21.72
CA ASN A 43 -17.78 2.62 22.78
C ASN A 43 -18.21 3.41 24.02
N ALA A 44 -18.21 4.74 23.96
CA ALA A 44 -18.58 5.56 25.09
C ALA A 44 -20.05 5.34 25.46
N MET A 45 -20.30 5.18 26.76
CA MET A 45 -21.62 4.96 27.32
C MET A 45 -21.99 6.06 28.31
N GLY A 46 -23.28 6.32 28.42
CA GLY A 46 -23.83 7.30 29.34
C GLY A 46 -25.27 6.95 29.67
N TYR A 47 -25.87 7.77 30.52
CA TYR A 47 -27.29 7.69 30.77
C TYR A 47 -27.99 8.86 30.07
N ASP A 48 -28.97 8.54 29.24
CA ASP A 48 -29.70 9.52 28.44
C ASP A 48 -30.88 10.15 29.21
N ASN A 49 -31.20 11.41 28.89
CA ASN A 49 -32.47 12.08 29.26
C ASN A 49 -32.84 12.01 30.75
N ILE A 50 -31.90 12.29 31.65
CA ILE A 50 -32.17 12.26 33.09
C ILE A 50 -32.62 13.64 33.59
N ASN A 51 -33.89 13.77 33.98
CA ASN A 51 -34.47 15.00 34.55
C ASN A 51 -34.13 15.23 36.04
N TYR A 52 -33.25 14.42 36.63
CA TYR A 52 -32.86 14.46 38.04
C TYR A 52 -31.38 14.12 38.20
N ILE A 53 -30.77 14.51 39.32
CA ILE A 53 -29.35 14.22 39.60
C ILE A 53 -29.19 12.71 39.75
N THR A 54 -28.33 12.09 38.94
CA THR A 54 -27.97 10.67 39.07
C THR A 54 -26.56 10.56 39.63
N SER A 55 -26.42 9.75 40.66
CA SER A 55 -25.11 9.39 41.22
C SER A 55 -24.66 8.07 40.59
N VAL A 56 -23.46 8.03 40.02
CA VAL A 56 -22.90 6.86 39.34
C VAL A 56 -21.55 6.52 39.97
N ALA A 57 -21.37 5.25 40.35
CA ALA A 57 -20.07 4.69 40.71
C ALA A 57 -19.69 3.60 39.70
N LEU A 58 -18.44 3.63 39.27
CA LEU A 58 -17.85 2.68 38.34
C LEU A 58 -16.63 2.07 38.97
N GLY A 59 -16.37 0.79 38.72
CA GLY A 59 -15.12 0.20 39.14
C GLY A 59 -14.74 -1.10 38.45
N SER A 60 -13.47 -1.46 38.59
CA SER A 60 -12.92 -2.74 38.18
C SER A 60 -12.39 -3.45 39.42
N MET A 61 -12.91 -4.66 39.69
CA MET A 61 -12.46 -5.46 40.83
C MET A 61 -11.38 -6.44 40.37
N PHE A 62 -10.22 -6.34 40.99
CA PHE A 62 -9.08 -7.22 40.81
C PHE A 62 -9.13 -8.30 41.90
N PRO A 63 -9.50 -9.55 41.56
CA PRO A 63 -9.54 -10.63 42.52
C PRO A 63 -8.12 -10.93 43.02
N TYR A 64 -8.01 -11.55 44.20
CA TYR A 64 -6.73 -11.98 44.77
C TYR A 64 -5.85 -12.72 43.76
N THR A 65 -6.44 -13.56 42.91
CA THR A 65 -5.72 -14.31 41.86
C THR A 65 -4.99 -13.44 40.84
N LYS A 66 -5.43 -12.20 40.60
CA LYS A 66 -4.82 -11.23 39.68
C LYS A 66 -3.78 -10.33 40.36
N ILE A 67 -3.84 -10.19 41.70
CA ILE A 67 -2.94 -9.32 42.48
C ILE A 67 -2.01 -10.08 43.45
N LYS A 68 -2.13 -11.40 43.54
CA LYS A 68 -1.40 -12.26 44.50
C LYS A 68 0.12 -12.09 44.45
N ASP A 69 0.68 -11.82 43.28
CA ASP A 69 2.13 -11.73 43.11
C ASP A 69 2.67 -10.44 43.74
N PHE A 70 1.81 -9.43 43.96
CA PHE A 70 2.20 -8.14 44.55
C PHE A 70 1.99 -8.06 46.07
N VAL A 71 1.50 -9.12 46.73
CA VAL A 71 1.16 -9.09 48.17
C VAL A 71 2.39 -8.86 49.05
N ASP A 72 3.54 -9.41 48.66
CA ASP A 72 4.77 -9.29 49.42
C ASP A 72 5.49 -7.96 49.09
N GLY A 73 5.13 -6.92 49.83
CA GLY A 73 5.76 -5.60 49.75
C GLY A 73 5.28 -4.71 48.59
N GLY A 74 4.23 -5.11 47.89
CA GLY A 74 3.58 -4.26 46.89
C GLY A 74 2.49 -3.36 47.49
N GLU A 75 2.31 -2.22 46.84
CA GLU A 75 1.34 -1.20 47.23
C GLU A 75 0.61 -0.64 46.00
N ALA A 76 -0.70 -0.47 46.13
CA ALA A 76 -1.50 0.33 45.24
C ALA A 76 -1.35 1.81 45.59
N VAL A 77 -0.74 2.58 44.70
CA VAL A 77 -0.40 3.99 44.91
C VAL A 77 -1.37 4.92 44.20
N GLY A 78 -2.16 4.42 43.26
CA GLY A 78 -3.03 5.25 42.44
C GLY A 78 -3.94 4.47 41.51
N VAL A 79 -4.72 5.22 40.73
CA VAL A 79 -5.59 4.71 39.67
C VAL A 79 -5.37 5.54 38.41
N ARG A 80 -5.31 4.86 37.26
CA ARG A 80 -5.35 5.49 35.94
C ARG A 80 -6.71 5.22 35.30
N ILE A 81 -7.42 6.26 34.88
CA ILE A 81 -8.82 6.20 34.42
C ILE A 81 -8.96 7.00 33.13
N ALA A 82 -9.65 6.43 32.13
CA ALA A 82 -10.10 7.20 30.97
C ALA A 82 -11.57 7.59 31.05
N VAL A 83 -11.90 8.82 30.64
CA VAL A 83 -13.28 9.29 30.47
C VAL A 83 -13.50 9.92 29.10
N ALA A 84 -14.69 9.73 28.53
CA ALA A 84 -14.99 10.21 27.18
C ALA A 84 -15.27 11.73 27.12
N VAL A 85 -15.69 12.30 28.25
CA VAL A 85 -15.88 13.74 28.43
C VAL A 85 -15.36 14.15 29.82
N PRO A 86 -14.96 15.42 30.02
CA PRO A 86 -14.45 15.87 31.31
C PRO A 86 -15.49 15.71 32.44
N VAL A 87 -15.03 15.28 33.62
CA VAL A 87 -15.87 15.07 34.81
C VAL A 87 -15.34 15.95 35.94
N LYS A 88 -16.19 16.83 36.48
CA LYS A 88 -15.83 17.68 37.61
C LYS A 88 -16.13 16.98 38.94
N GLN A 89 -15.26 17.20 39.92
CA GLN A 89 -15.44 16.67 41.29
C GLN A 89 -15.70 15.16 41.34
N ALA A 90 -15.04 14.39 40.49
CA ALA A 90 -15.07 12.93 40.56
C ALA A 90 -14.31 12.47 41.79
N GLU A 91 -14.90 11.57 42.58
CA GLU A 91 -14.20 10.90 43.66
C GLU A 91 -13.60 9.59 43.15
N VAL A 92 -12.29 9.57 42.96
CA VAL A 92 -11.53 8.37 42.60
C VAL A 92 -11.20 7.59 43.87
N PHE A 93 -11.35 6.27 43.87
CA PHE A 93 -11.24 5.45 45.08
C PHE A 93 -10.57 4.10 44.86
N ILE A 94 -10.09 3.53 45.98
CA ILE A 94 -9.76 2.12 46.16
C ILE A 94 -10.58 1.59 47.34
N ILE A 95 -11.30 0.49 47.12
CA ILE A 95 -12.03 -0.28 48.14
C ILE A 95 -11.57 -1.75 48.10
N GLY A 96 -12.02 -2.56 49.06
CA GLY A 96 -11.85 -4.01 49.02
C GLY A 96 -12.90 -4.64 48.09
N TRP A 97 -13.94 -5.20 48.70
CA TRP A 97 -15.09 -5.76 47.98
C TRP A 97 -15.99 -4.64 47.44
N PRO A 98 -16.70 -4.86 46.31
CA PRO A 98 -17.63 -3.87 45.77
C PRO A 98 -18.74 -3.45 46.75
N ASP A 99 -19.16 -4.34 47.63
CA ASP A 99 -20.15 -4.05 48.68
C ASP A 99 -19.61 -3.13 49.81
N ASP A 100 -18.30 -2.88 49.86
CA ASP A 100 -17.63 -2.04 50.85
C ASP A 100 -17.39 -0.60 50.35
N PHE A 101 -18.26 -0.05 49.49
CA PHE A 101 -18.09 1.29 48.91
C PHE A 101 -17.89 2.40 49.98
N ASP A 102 -18.56 2.29 51.13
CA ASP A 102 -18.42 3.25 52.24
C ASP A 102 -17.12 3.06 53.06
N LYS A 103 -16.38 1.96 52.85
CA LYS A 103 -15.11 1.65 53.53
C LYS A 103 -13.93 1.84 52.58
N LYS A 104 -13.73 3.08 52.14
CA LYS A 104 -12.64 3.46 51.25
C LYS A 104 -11.29 3.23 51.91
N LYS A 105 -10.44 2.43 51.26
CA LYS A 105 -9.04 2.24 51.64
C LYS A 105 -8.22 3.47 51.25
N ALA A 106 -8.57 4.10 50.12
CA ALA A 106 -8.08 5.42 49.71
C ALA A 106 -9.14 6.12 48.84
N SER A 107 -9.20 7.45 48.88
CA SER A 107 -9.97 8.23 47.91
C SER A 107 -9.42 9.64 47.72
N LYS A 108 -9.75 10.26 46.58
CA LYS A 108 -9.34 11.61 46.22
C LYS A 108 -10.38 12.25 45.30
N ILE A 109 -10.79 13.48 45.59
CA ILE A 109 -11.68 14.26 44.73
C ILE A 109 -10.84 15.04 43.73
N VAL A 110 -11.10 14.84 42.44
CA VAL A 110 -10.35 15.45 41.34
C VAL A 110 -11.29 15.90 40.22
N ASN A 111 -10.76 16.71 39.29
CA ASN A 111 -11.38 16.92 38.00
C ASN A 111 -10.69 15.98 37.00
N LEU A 112 -11.48 15.20 36.25
CA LEU A 112 -10.99 14.34 35.18
C LEU A 112 -11.12 15.08 33.85
N GLU A 113 -10.07 15.01 33.04
CA GLU A 113 -10.06 15.48 31.67
C GLU A 113 -10.48 14.36 30.71
N LYS A 114 -10.90 14.71 29.50
CA LYS A 114 -11.13 13.72 28.44
C LYS A 114 -9.85 12.91 28.18
N GLY A 115 -10.01 11.61 27.97
CA GLY A 115 -8.90 10.68 27.78
C GLY A 115 -8.37 10.14 29.10
N TRP A 116 -7.14 9.63 29.10
CA TRP A 116 -6.48 9.07 30.29
C TRP A 116 -6.16 10.13 31.35
N ASN A 117 -6.28 9.76 32.63
CA ASN A 117 -5.95 10.55 33.81
C ASN A 117 -5.20 9.68 34.81
N GLU A 118 -4.10 10.17 35.39
CA GLU A 118 -3.37 9.50 36.47
C GLU A 118 -3.66 10.17 37.82
N ILE A 119 -4.11 9.38 38.80
CA ILE A 119 -4.46 9.87 40.13
C ILE A 119 -3.65 9.10 41.15
N ILE A 120 -2.69 9.79 41.79
CA ILE A 120 -1.87 9.25 42.87
C ILE A 120 -2.47 9.67 44.21
N PHE A 121 -2.65 8.69 45.10
CA PHE A 121 -3.14 8.90 46.46
C PHE A 121 -2.01 9.33 47.39
N ASP A 122 -2.38 10.07 48.42
CA ASP A 122 -1.41 10.59 49.39
C ASP A 122 -0.90 9.48 50.32
N THR A 123 -1.69 8.42 50.51
CA THR A 123 -1.32 7.22 51.28
C THR A 123 -1.48 5.97 50.40
N PRO A 124 -0.39 5.24 50.11
CA PRO A 124 -0.46 3.95 49.41
C PRO A 124 -1.29 2.92 50.19
N VAL A 125 -1.96 2.02 49.46
CA VAL A 125 -2.75 0.92 50.00
C VAL A 125 -1.97 -0.38 49.83
N PRO A 126 -1.57 -1.08 50.90
CA PRO A 126 -0.91 -2.38 50.79
C PRO A 126 -1.77 -3.39 50.02
N ILE A 127 -1.15 -4.20 49.16
CA ILE A 127 -1.87 -5.24 48.42
C ILE A 127 -2.31 -6.35 49.38
N PRO A 128 -3.62 -6.63 49.52
CA PRO A 128 -4.12 -7.50 50.57
C PRO A 128 -3.94 -8.98 50.23
N TYR A 129 -3.68 -9.78 51.26
CA TYR A 129 -3.66 -11.24 51.13
C TYR A 129 -5.08 -11.82 51.14
N LYS A 130 -5.41 -12.67 50.15
CA LYS A 130 -6.71 -13.37 50.00
C LYS A 130 -7.95 -12.47 49.90
N GLU A 131 -7.78 -11.17 49.70
CA GLU A 131 -8.88 -10.22 49.44
C GLU A 131 -8.68 -9.55 48.08
N PRO A 132 -9.76 -9.07 47.44
CA PRO A 132 -9.66 -8.26 46.23
C PRO A 132 -9.32 -6.80 46.54
N LEU A 133 -8.98 -6.07 45.48
CA LEU A 133 -9.09 -4.62 45.44
C LEU A 133 -10.02 -4.20 44.31
N THR A 134 -10.87 -3.22 44.56
CA THR A 134 -11.69 -2.59 43.53
C THR A 134 -11.27 -1.13 43.40
N ILE A 135 -10.88 -0.73 42.19
CA ILE A 135 -10.61 0.67 41.86
C ILE A 135 -11.79 1.26 41.12
N GLY A 136 -11.93 2.56 41.16
CA GLY A 136 -13.03 3.19 40.45
C GLY A 136 -13.12 4.68 40.64
N TYR A 137 -14.20 5.24 40.13
CA TYR A 137 -14.58 6.62 40.36
C TYR A 137 -16.09 6.77 40.52
N PHE A 138 -16.45 7.75 41.35
CA PHE A 138 -17.81 8.17 41.60
C PHE A 138 -18.00 9.59 41.07
N TYR A 139 -19.15 9.84 40.45
CA TYR A 139 -19.53 11.18 40.02
C TYR A 139 -21.03 11.38 40.09
N GLN A 140 -21.43 12.65 40.18
CA GLN A 140 -22.82 13.05 40.01
C GLN A 140 -22.98 13.70 38.64
N GLN A 141 -24.00 13.27 37.92
CA GLN A 141 -24.38 13.85 36.64
C GLN A 141 -25.76 14.49 36.72
N LYS A 142 -25.89 15.67 36.13
CA LYS A 142 -27.13 16.42 35.95
C LYS A 142 -27.09 17.01 34.56
N LEU A 143 -27.65 16.36 33.55
CA LEU A 143 -27.58 16.84 32.17
C LEU A 143 -28.85 16.56 31.36
N GLN A 144 -29.25 17.57 30.58
CA GLN A 144 -30.28 17.53 29.53
C GLN A 144 -29.70 17.11 28.16
N GLU A 145 -28.38 16.94 28.06
CA GLU A 145 -27.67 16.46 26.87
C GLU A 145 -26.84 15.24 27.25
N SER A 146 -27.26 14.06 26.80
CA SER A 146 -26.66 12.73 27.06
C SER A 146 -25.12 12.69 27.00
N PRO A 147 -24.40 12.81 28.12
CA PRO A 147 -22.94 12.74 28.09
C PRO A 147 -22.54 11.25 28.16
N GLN A 148 -21.98 10.72 27.08
CA GLN A 148 -21.35 9.40 27.09
C GLN A 148 -20.02 9.50 27.85
N ILE A 149 -20.04 9.41 29.19
CA ILE A 149 -18.86 9.59 30.06
C ILE A 149 -18.00 8.33 30.14
N ILE A 150 -18.65 7.16 30.22
CA ILE A 150 -18.04 5.87 30.54
C ILE A 150 -17.33 5.35 29.30
N LEU A 151 -16.07 4.94 29.42
CA LEU A 151 -15.29 4.37 28.33
C LEU A 151 -14.98 2.90 28.60
N THR A 152 -15.22 2.05 27.61
CA THR A 152 -14.90 0.61 27.63
C THR A 152 -14.25 0.14 26.33
N ASP A 153 -13.54 -0.99 26.39
CA ASP A 153 -12.90 -1.61 25.22
C ASP A 153 -13.89 -2.29 24.26
N GLY A 154 -15.16 -2.47 24.68
CA GLY A 154 -16.21 -3.14 23.90
C GLY A 154 -16.03 -4.66 23.75
N ASN A 155 -15.06 -5.28 24.43
CA ASN A 155 -14.79 -6.71 24.31
C ASN A 155 -15.76 -7.54 25.18
N LEU A 156 -16.81 -8.08 24.56
CA LEU A 156 -17.86 -8.83 25.24
C LEU A 156 -17.41 -10.19 25.82
N SER A 157 -16.17 -10.62 25.55
CA SER A 157 -15.58 -11.81 26.21
C SER A 157 -14.93 -11.49 27.57
N THR A 158 -15.01 -10.24 28.01
CA THR A 158 -14.43 -9.76 29.27
C THR A 158 -15.18 -10.33 30.49
N VAL A 159 -14.47 -10.56 31.59
CA VAL A 159 -15.07 -10.99 32.86
C VAL A 159 -15.96 -9.91 33.48
N GLU A 160 -17.03 -10.31 34.15
CA GLU A 160 -18.05 -9.39 34.68
C GLU A 160 -17.47 -8.33 35.63
N GLU A 161 -16.48 -8.71 36.44
CA GLU A 161 -15.83 -7.84 37.42
C GLU A 161 -14.89 -6.76 36.83
N ALA A 162 -14.57 -6.82 35.53
CA ALA A 162 -13.79 -5.79 34.86
C ALA A 162 -14.57 -4.47 34.72
N THR A 163 -15.91 -4.55 34.76
CA THR A 163 -16.80 -3.38 34.71
C THR A 163 -17.93 -3.57 35.70
N LEU A 164 -17.86 -2.85 36.82
CA LEU A 164 -18.88 -2.79 37.85
C LEU A 164 -19.56 -1.42 37.78
N ILE A 165 -20.90 -1.43 37.77
CA ILE A 165 -21.69 -0.20 37.75
C ILE A 165 -22.69 -0.19 38.91
N ALA A 166 -22.72 0.91 39.64
CA ALA A 166 -23.73 1.22 40.65
C ALA A 166 -24.34 2.60 40.38
N SER A 167 -25.66 2.74 40.54
CA SER A 167 -26.35 4.02 40.35
C SER A 167 -27.40 4.27 41.42
N ASN A 168 -27.52 5.54 41.83
CA ASN A 168 -28.53 6.02 42.79
C ASN A 168 -28.61 5.19 44.08
N GLY A 169 -27.46 4.88 44.69
CA GLY A 169 -27.36 4.12 45.94
C GLY A 169 -27.61 2.61 45.81
N LYS A 170 -27.74 2.09 44.58
CA LYS A 170 -27.80 0.63 44.33
C LYS A 170 -26.43 -0.01 44.48
N LYS A 171 -26.42 -1.32 44.74
CA LYS A 171 -25.19 -2.15 44.74
C LYS A 171 -24.57 -2.26 43.35
N PHE A 172 -23.27 -2.45 43.30
CA PHE A 172 -22.53 -2.73 42.07
C PHE A 172 -23.05 -3.99 41.38
N LYS A 173 -23.12 -3.93 40.06
CA LYS A 173 -23.39 -5.08 39.19
C LYS A 173 -22.29 -5.19 38.14
N GLY A 174 -21.85 -6.42 37.89
CA GLY A 174 -20.99 -6.73 36.75
C GLY A 174 -21.70 -6.43 35.43
N GLN A 175 -20.94 -5.85 34.50
CA GLN A 175 -21.35 -5.56 33.13
C GLN A 175 -20.25 -5.91 32.12
N GLY A 176 -19.13 -6.51 32.53
CA GLY A 176 -17.99 -6.76 31.64
C GLY A 176 -18.34 -7.53 30.37
N GLN A 177 -19.25 -8.51 30.45
CA GLN A 177 -19.70 -9.28 29.27
C GLN A 177 -20.71 -8.51 28.40
N ALA A 178 -21.31 -7.45 28.94
CA ALA A 178 -22.28 -6.62 28.22
C ALA A 178 -21.62 -5.44 27.50
N VAL A 179 -20.51 -4.92 28.04
CA VAL A 179 -19.93 -3.65 27.56
C VAL A 179 -18.41 -3.67 27.39
N GLY A 180 -17.72 -4.76 27.77
CA GLY A 180 -16.26 -4.82 27.80
C GLY A 180 -15.65 -4.31 29.11
N ALA A 181 -14.32 -4.26 29.16
CA ALA A 181 -13.57 -3.76 30.31
C ALA A 181 -13.59 -2.23 30.36
N LEU A 182 -13.72 -1.66 31.56
CA LEU A 182 -13.47 -0.23 31.74
C LEU A 182 -12.01 0.08 31.41
N HIS A 183 -11.78 1.23 30.78
CA HIS A 183 -10.44 1.80 30.61
C HIS A 183 -9.94 2.32 31.97
N GLN A 184 -9.55 1.39 32.84
CA GLN A 184 -9.07 1.62 34.20
C GLN A 184 -7.88 0.70 34.51
N GLN A 185 -6.88 1.24 35.19
CA GLN A 185 -5.69 0.51 35.59
C GLN A 185 -5.32 0.87 37.03
N LEU A 186 -4.98 -0.15 37.81
CA LEU A 186 -4.39 0.00 39.13
C LEU A 186 -2.92 0.39 38.97
N ILE A 187 -2.51 1.48 39.61
CA ILE A 187 -1.11 1.94 39.62
C ILE A 187 -0.44 1.32 40.85
N LEU A 188 0.61 0.54 40.61
CA LEU A 188 1.31 -0.28 41.60
C LEU A 188 2.77 0.13 41.74
N ARG A 189 3.30 0.00 42.96
CA ARG A 189 4.72 -0.20 43.23
C ARG A 189 4.91 -1.58 43.83
N ALA A 190 5.93 -2.30 43.38
CA ALA A 190 6.29 -3.60 43.94
C ALA A 190 7.77 -3.87 43.72
N LYS A 191 8.19 -5.10 44.04
CA LYS A 191 9.58 -5.50 43.90
C LYS A 191 10.01 -5.47 42.41
N PRO A 192 11.21 -4.97 42.10
CA PRO A 192 11.74 -4.86 40.73
C PRO A 192 11.61 -6.14 39.89
N GLU A 193 11.80 -7.31 40.47
CA GLU A 193 11.72 -8.59 39.76
C GLU A 193 10.34 -8.91 39.19
N ILE A 194 9.28 -8.27 39.72
CA ILE A 194 7.89 -8.44 39.29
C ILE A 194 7.51 -7.37 38.27
N THR A 195 7.95 -6.13 38.47
CA THR A 195 7.45 -4.97 37.71
C THR A 195 8.44 -4.41 36.71
N ASP A 196 9.75 -4.59 36.90
CA ASP A 196 10.75 -4.00 36.02
C ASP A 196 10.91 -4.80 34.72
N ASN A 197 11.22 -4.08 33.63
CA ASN A 197 11.69 -4.66 32.38
C ASN A 197 10.76 -5.76 31.84
N LEU A 198 9.46 -5.47 31.84
CA LEU A 198 8.43 -6.30 31.20
C LEU A 198 8.14 -5.72 29.83
N ILE A 199 8.20 -6.57 28.80
CA ILE A 199 7.97 -6.17 27.41
C ILE A 199 7.14 -7.21 26.69
N GLN A 200 6.43 -6.76 25.66
CA GLN A 200 5.68 -7.64 24.75
C GLN A 200 5.90 -7.22 23.30
N LEU A 201 5.85 -8.19 22.39
CA LEU A 201 5.80 -7.92 20.95
C LEU A 201 4.36 -7.79 20.45
N ALA A 202 4.16 -6.83 19.57
CA ALA A 202 2.94 -6.67 18.77
C ALA A 202 3.27 -6.42 17.29
N ASN A 203 2.25 -6.52 16.42
CA ASN A 203 2.29 -6.11 15.01
C ASN A 203 3.49 -6.63 14.19
N ILE A 204 3.90 -7.87 14.44
CA ILE A 204 5.06 -8.47 13.76
C ILE A 204 4.76 -8.66 12.28
N LYS A 205 5.61 -8.11 11.42
CA LYS A 205 5.60 -8.26 9.97
C LYS A 205 6.95 -8.79 9.52
N VAL A 206 6.93 -9.94 8.85
CA VAL A 206 8.08 -10.44 8.09
C VAL A 206 7.86 -10.00 6.65
N ASN A 207 8.74 -9.16 6.14
CA ASN A 207 8.67 -8.75 4.75
C ASN A 207 9.13 -9.94 3.90
N PRO A 208 8.33 -10.39 2.92
CA PRO A 208 8.83 -11.33 1.92
C PRO A 208 9.87 -10.58 1.10
N VAL A 209 11.14 -10.74 1.44
CA VAL A 209 12.22 -10.35 0.54
C VAL A 209 12.47 -11.53 -0.38
N VAL A 210 12.55 -11.20 -1.65
CA VAL A 210 12.33 -12.10 -2.74
C VAL A 210 13.67 -12.41 -3.39
N VAL A 211 13.83 -13.67 -3.81
CA VAL A 211 15.01 -14.31 -4.42
C VAL A 211 15.98 -14.83 -3.36
N SER A 212 16.37 -16.10 -3.46
CA SER A 212 17.18 -16.88 -2.50
C SER A 212 18.56 -16.34 -2.14
N GLN A 213 18.92 -15.16 -2.64
CA GLN A 213 20.16 -14.47 -2.30
C GLN A 213 19.94 -13.27 -1.38
N SER A 214 18.69 -12.96 -1.04
CA SER A 214 18.32 -11.80 -0.24
C SER A 214 17.90 -12.22 1.17
N ASN A 215 18.56 -11.65 2.15
CA ASN A 215 18.18 -11.77 3.54
C ASN A 215 16.73 -11.25 3.78
N ILE A 216 15.96 -11.85 4.68
CA ILE A 216 14.62 -11.38 5.05
C ILE A 216 14.70 -10.12 5.94
N GLY A 217 13.68 -9.26 5.83
CA GLY A 217 13.49 -8.12 6.74
C GLY A 217 12.35 -8.37 7.70
N ILE A 218 12.46 -7.89 8.93
CA ILE A 218 11.42 -8.04 9.96
C ILE A 218 11.18 -6.70 10.61
N SER A 219 9.92 -6.43 10.93
CA SER A 219 9.54 -5.30 11.75
C SER A 219 8.46 -5.67 12.75
N PHE A 220 8.44 -5.01 13.89
CA PHE A 220 7.49 -5.27 14.97
C PHE A 220 7.44 -4.09 15.95
N ASP A 221 6.39 -4.05 16.76
CA ASP A 221 6.29 -3.12 17.89
C ASP A 221 6.77 -3.80 19.16
N ILE A 222 7.58 -3.10 19.96
CA ILE A 222 7.86 -3.47 21.35
C ILE A 222 7.10 -2.52 22.25
N GLN A 223 6.26 -3.08 23.11
CA GLN A 223 5.55 -2.34 24.15
C GLN A 223 6.22 -2.57 25.51
N ASN A 224 6.37 -1.49 26.29
CA ASN A 224 6.88 -1.52 27.64
C ASN A 224 5.73 -1.72 28.63
N PHE A 225 5.66 -2.89 29.25
CA PHE A 225 4.71 -3.17 30.33
C PHE A 225 5.32 -2.96 31.71
N GLY A 226 6.62 -2.69 31.79
CA GLY A 226 7.33 -2.54 33.05
C GLY A 226 7.22 -1.14 33.64
N SER A 227 7.68 -1.03 34.89
CA SER A 227 7.70 0.23 35.64
C SER A 227 8.77 1.22 35.19
N ASN A 228 9.88 0.76 34.63
CA ASN A 228 10.98 1.64 34.24
C ASN A 228 10.88 2.05 32.78
N LYS A 229 11.36 3.25 32.45
CA LYS A 229 11.55 3.66 31.06
C LYS A 229 12.62 2.77 30.43
N ILE A 230 12.34 2.25 29.24
CA ILE A 230 13.34 1.48 28.47
C ILE A 230 14.11 2.46 27.61
N ASN A 231 15.42 2.57 27.87
CA ASN A 231 16.34 3.36 27.06
C ASN A 231 17.15 2.48 26.10
N LYS A 232 17.30 1.18 26.42
CA LYS A 232 18.13 0.28 25.63
C LYS A 232 17.63 -1.16 25.61
N LEU A 233 17.70 -1.79 24.44
CA LEU A 233 17.38 -3.19 24.22
C LEU A 233 18.52 -3.90 23.49
N ASP A 234 18.84 -5.13 23.88
CA ASP A 234 19.73 -6.02 23.12
C ASP A 234 18.90 -7.22 22.65
N ILE A 235 18.78 -7.39 21.33
CA ILE A 235 17.94 -8.41 20.71
C ILE A 235 18.78 -9.31 19.80
N SER A 236 18.62 -10.62 19.97
CA SER A 236 19.19 -11.65 19.11
C SER A 236 18.12 -12.33 18.26
N TYR A 237 18.53 -12.69 17.05
CA TYR A 237 17.70 -13.40 16.09
C TYR A 237 18.33 -14.75 15.80
N PHE A 238 17.52 -15.80 15.86
CA PHE A 238 17.95 -17.16 15.64
C PHE A 238 17.16 -17.78 14.50
N VAL A 239 17.82 -18.55 13.64
CA VAL A 239 17.19 -19.33 12.57
C VAL A 239 17.53 -20.79 12.81
N ASN A 240 16.50 -21.62 12.99
CA ASN A 240 16.62 -23.03 13.37
C ASN A 240 17.55 -23.26 14.59
N GLY A 241 17.53 -22.30 15.54
CA GLY A 241 18.35 -22.34 16.75
C GLY A 241 19.77 -21.76 16.62
N GLU A 242 20.24 -21.44 15.41
CA GLU A 242 21.53 -20.77 15.19
C GLU A 242 21.37 -19.24 15.27
N LYS A 243 22.22 -18.56 16.04
CA LYS A 243 22.21 -17.10 16.13
C LYS A 243 22.71 -16.48 14.82
N VAL A 244 21.82 -15.82 14.08
CA VAL A 244 22.13 -15.22 12.78
C VAL A 244 22.40 -13.72 12.85
N HIS A 245 21.86 -13.03 13.86
CA HIS A 245 22.03 -11.58 14.03
C HIS A 245 21.89 -11.15 15.49
N ASN A 246 22.48 -10.01 15.82
CA ASN A 246 22.34 -9.35 17.10
C ASN A 246 22.38 -7.84 16.91
N GLU A 247 21.49 -7.13 17.58
CA GLU A 247 21.46 -5.67 17.50
C GLU A 247 21.11 -5.06 18.85
N ALA A 248 21.77 -3.95 19.16
CA ALA A 248 21.45 -3.11 20.29
C ALA A 248 20.70 -1.88 19.79
N TYR A 249 19.54 -1.60 20.39
CA TYR A 249 18.70 -0.46 20.08
C TYR A 249 18.75 0.55 21.22
N GLU A 250 19.09 1.79 20.88
CA GLU A 250 18.84 2.95 21.73
C GLU A 250 17.40 3.43 21.48
N THR A 251 16.62 3.58 22.54
CA THR A 251 15.19 3.89 22.49
C THR A 251 14.78 4.77 23.68
N ALA A 252 13.49 5.10 23.80
CA ALA A 252 12.95 5.86 24.92
C ALA A 252 11.47 5.49 25.11
N ILE A 253 11.22 4.28 25.61
CA ILE A 253 9.87 3.74 25.77
C ILE A 253 9.41 3.93 27.22
N MET A 254 8.56 4.92 27.47
CA MET A 254 7.89 5.09 28.77
C MET A 254 7.05 3.86 29.11
N PRO A 255 6.74 3.60 30.40
CA PRO A 255 5.76 2.59 30.77
C PRO A 255 4.48 2.74 29.93
N ARG A 256 3.93 1.63 29.45
CA ARG A 256 2.80 1.52 28.52
C ARG A 256 3.02 2.03 27.10
N GLY A 257 4.12 2.75 26.87
CA GLY A 257 4.54 3.18 25.53
C GLY A 257 5.02 2.02 24.67
N PHE A 258 5.18 2.29 23.39
CA PHE A 258 5.76 1.35 22.43
C PHE A 258 6.73 2.03 21.49
N THR A 259 7.53 1.24 20.79
CA THR A 259 8.37 1.70 19.68
C THR A 259 8.31 0.67 18.55
N TYR A 260 8.44 1.16 17.31
CA TYR A 260 8.54 0.32 16.12
C TYR A 260 10.01 0.03 15.84
N LEU A 261 10.38 -1.25 15.80
CA LEU A 261 11.71 -1.69 15.41
C LEU A 261 11.67 -2.38 14.04
N LYS A 262 12.76 -2.22 13.29
CA LYS A 262 12.97 -2.88 12.01
C LYS A 262 14.39 -3.42 11.94
N VAL A 263 14.50 -4.68 11.54
CA VAL A 263 15.77 -5.34 11.25
C VAL A 263 15.80 -5.67 9.78
N ALA A 264 16.82 -5.14 9.10
CA ALA A 264 17.13 -5.56 7.76
C ALA A 264 18.08 -6.76 7.82
N SER A 265 17.91 -7.66 6.87
CA SER A 265 18.94 -8.61 6.48
C SER A 265 19.22 -9.81 7.41
N LEU A 266 18.20 -10.60 7.75
CA LEU A 266 18.38 -11.93 8.37
C LEU A 266 18.47 -13.06 7.33
N LYS A 267 19.45 -13.95 7.44
CA LYS A 267 19.56 -15.15 6.58
C LYS A 267 18.53 -16.20 6.99
N ALA A 268 17.44 -16.35 6.24
CA ALA A 268 16.44 -17.39 6.44
C ALA A 268 15.81 -17.82 5.11
N LYS A 269 15.24 -19.03 5.07
CA LYS A 269 14.59 -19.64 3.90
C LYS A 269 13.18 -20.07 4.24
N ASN A 270 12.41 -20.39 3.19
CA ASN A 270 11.08 -20.95 3.33
C ASN A 270 11.14 -22.27 4.14
N GLY A 271 10.33 -22.38 5.19
CA GLY A 271 10.31 -23.51 6.11
C GLY A 271 11.24 -23.39 7.33
N ASP A 272 12.12 -22.39 7.38
CA ASP A 272 12.94 -22.14 8.56
C ASP A 272 12.10 -21.59 9.72
N LYS A 273 12.52 -21.87 10.96
CA LYS A 273 11.95 -21.26 12.16
C LYS A 273 12.82 -20.13 12.66
N LEU A 274 12.27 -18.92 12.72
CA LEU A 274 12.90 -17.76 13.32
C LEU A 274 12.47 -17.60 14.78
N SER A 275 13.43 -17.42 15.68
CA SER A 275 13.18 -17.05 17.08
C SER A 275 13.78 -15.66 17.39
N ILE A 276 12.99 -14.79 18.03
CA ILE A 276 13.40 -13.44 18.45
C ILE A 276 13.56 -13.44 19.97
N ARG A 277 14.75 -13.14 20.47
CA ARG A 277 15.05 -13.10 21.92
C ARG A 277 15.61 -11.76 22.34
N VAL A 278 15.12 -11.22 23.45
CA VAL A 278 15.82 -10.15 24.16
C VAL A 278 16.85 -10.78 25.07
N ASN A 279 18.05 -10.19 25.10
CA ASN A 279 19.16 -10.58 25.97
C ASN A 279 19.35 -9.60 27.12
N LYS A 280 19.05 -8.30 26.90
CA LYS A 280 19.18 -7.23 27.90
C LYS A 280 18.13 -6.15 27.73
N ILE A 281 17.70 -5.58 28.85
CA ILE A 281 16.87 -4.39 28.93
C ILE A 281 17.57 -3.42 29.89
N ASN A 282 17.87 -2.20 29.44
CA ASN A 282 18.64 -1.21 30.22
C ASN A 282 19.92 -1.80 30.85
N ASP A 283 20.70 -2.51 30.02
CA ASP A 283 21.94 -3.22 30.38
C ASP A 283 21.80 -4.35 31.42
N LYS A 284 20.61 -4.58 31.99
CA LYS A 284 20.32 -5.72 32.86
C LYS A 284 20.03 -6.96 32.02
N PRO A 285 20.66 -8.13 32.31
CA PRO A 285 20.35 -9.38 31.62
C PRO A 285 18.86 -9.74 31.70
N LYS A 286 18.31 -10.18 30.58
CA LYS A 286 16.94 -10.66 30.45
C LYS A 286 16.97 -11.73 29.36
N ASP A 287 16.84 -13.01 29.70
CA ASP A 287 16.71 -14.07 28.70
C ASP A 287 15.23 -14.30 28.42
N LEU A 288 14.70 -13.60 27.40
CA LEU A 288 13.28 -13.64 27.08
C LEU A 288 13.08 -13.97 25.60
N LEU A 289 12.49 -15.14 25.34
CA LEU A 289 11.95 -15.48 24.03
C LEU A 289 10.66 -14.70 23.81
N LEU A 290 10.67 -13.76 22.87
CA LEU A 290 9.49 -12.96 22.56
C LEU A 290 8.56 -13.69 21.59
N LYS A 291 9.11 -14.34 20.56
CA LYS A 291 8.32 -15.00 19.51
C LYS A 291 9.13 -16.04 18.74
N GLU A 292 8.42 -17.07 18.27
CA GLU A 292 8.86 -17.94 17.19
C GLU A 292 7.93 -17.82 15.98
N ILE A 293 8.49 -17.82 14.78
CA ILE A 293 7.79 -17.59 13.52
C ILE A 293 8.30 -18.61 12.49
N ASP A 294 7.38 -19.33 11.85
CA ASP A 294 7.71 -20.15 10.69
C ASP A 294 7.82 -19.24 9.45
N ILE A 295 8.97 -19.23 8.81
CA ILE A 295 9.26 -18.39 7.65
C ILE A 295 8.59 -19.00 6.42
N ALA A 296 7.67 -18.24 5.82
CA ALA A 296 6.98 -18.61 4.59
C ALA A 296 7.10 -17.51 3.53
N GLY A 297 6.98 -17.88 2.24
CA GLY A 297 6.98 -16.93 1.12
C GLY A 297 8.35 -16.45 0.64
N VAL A 298 9.45 -17.11 1.06
CA VAL A 298 10.80 -16.79 0.58
C VAL A 298 11.05 -17.46 -0.76
N LEU A 299 11.13 -16.65 -1.81
CA LEU A 299 11.25 -17.10 -3.20
C LEU A 299 12.65 -17.64 -3.51
N PRO A 300 12.81 -18.86 -4.07
CA PRO A 300 14.11 -19.44 -4.39
C PRO A 300 14.81 -18.69 -5.52
N LYS A 301 14.06 -17.99 -6.37
CA LYS A 301 14.56 -17.06 -7.37
C LYS A 301 13.44 -16.08 -7.73
N ALA A 302 13.77 -15.01 -8.44
CA ALA A 302 12.81 -14.22 -9.21
C ALA A 302 13.47 -13.82 -10.52
N PHE A 303 12.63 -13.42 -11.46
CA PHE A 303 13.02 -12.98 -12.78
C PHE A 303 13.10 -11.46 -12.85
N ASP A 304 13.62 -10.94 -13.95
CA ASP A 304 13.58 -9.50 -14.21
C ASP A 304 12.12 -9.02 -14.25
N ARG A 305 11.85 -7.96 -13.49
CA ARG A 305 10.52 -7.40 -13.31
C ARG A 305 10.21 -6.40 -14.41
N VAL A 306 9.10 -6.63 -15.11
CA VAL A 306 8.42 -5.63 -15.93
C VAL A 306 6.99 -5.50 -15.42
N THR A 307 6.62 -4.30 -15.00
CA THR A 307 5.25 -4.00 -14.55
C THR A 307 4.37 -3.67 -15.76
N LEU A 308 3.19 -4.28 -15.84
CA LEU A 308 2.14 -3.86 -16.77
C LEU A 308 1.43 -2.62 -16.21
N MET A 309 1.43 -1.52 -16.96
CA MET A 309 0.57 -0.37 -16.71
C MET A 309 -0.56 -0.34 -17.75
N GLU A 310 -1.78 -0.65 -17.32
CA GLU A 310 -2.99 -0.50 -18.14
C GLU A 310 -3.65 0.84 -17.79
N GLN A 311 -3.65 1.80 -18.72
CA GLN A 311 -4.29 3.10 -18.57
C GLN A 311 -5.70 3.09 -19.18
N PHE A 312 -6.66 3.73 -18.52
CA PHE A 312 -7.97 4.06 -19.07
C PHE A 312 -8.00 5.51 -19.55
N SER A 313 -8.38 5.73 -20.80
CA SER A 313 -8.44 7.04 -21.46
C SER A 313 -9.57 7.08 -22.48
N THR A 314 -9.90 8.27 -23.02
CA THR A 314 -10.62 8.42 -24.30
C THR A 314 -10.32 9.80 -24.90
N GLU A 315 -10.53 9.95 -26.20
CA GLU A 315 -10.54 11.24 -26.91
C GLU A 315 -11.63 12.17 -26.38
N MET A 316 -12.67 11.62 -25.75
CA MET A 316 -13.77 12.41 -25.19
C MET A 316 -13.47 12.99 -23.81
N CYS A 317 -12.42 12.51 -23.14
CA CYS A 317 -12.03 12.89 -21.78
C CYS A 317 -11.08 14.11 -21.78
N SER A 318 -11.57 15.27 -21.32
CA SER A 318 -10.77 16.51 -21.31
C SER A 318 -9.61 16.53 -20.32
N SER A 319 -9.61 15.64 -19.33
CA SER A 319 -8.52 15.53 -18.34
C SER A 319 -7.46 14.50 -18.74
N CYS A 320 -7.74 13.66 -19.73
CA CYS A 320 -6.86 12.57 -20.14
C CYS A 320 -5.55 13.03 -20.80
N PRO A 321 -5.50 14.14 -21.57
CA PRO A 321 -4.22 14.65 -22.09
C PRO A 321 -3.19 14.94 -21.01
N LYS A 322 -3.62 15.53 -19.88
CA LYS A 322 -2.73 15.87 -18.77
C LYS A 322 -2.17 14.61 -18.10
N ALA A 323 -3.01 13.62 -17.85
CA ALA A 323 -2.57 12.34 -17.28
C ALA A 323 -1.66 11.58 -18.24
N HIS A 324 -1.96 11.59 -19.54
CA HIS A 324 -1.13 10.96 -20.56
C HIS A 324 0.27 11.59 -20.63
N HIS A 325 0.35 12.92 -20.58
CA HIS A 325 1.64 13.64 -20.52
C HIS A 325 2.43 13.31 -19.26
N LEU A 326 1.78 13.30 -18.08
CA LEU A 326 2.41 12.93 -16.82
C LEU A 326 2.98 11.51 -16.86
N ILE A 327 2.20 10.56 -17.39
CA ILE A 327 2.64 9.17 -17.54
C ILE A 327 3.84 9.09 -18.47
N HIS A 328 3.79 9.72 -19.64
CA HIS A 328 4.90 9.75 -20.59
C HIS A 328 6.19 10.27 -19.95
N GLN A 329 6.14 11.44 -19.31
CA GLN A 329 7.30 12.05 -18.64
C GLN A 329 7.90 11.16 -17.56
N VAL A 330 7.06 10.47 -16.78
CA VAL A 330 7.53 9.54 -15.76
C VAL A 330 8.16 8.31 -16.40
N LEU A 331 7.52 7.71 -17.41
CA LEU A 331 8.01 6.49 -18.05
C LEU A 331 9.31 6.69 -18.85
N GLU A 332 9.62 7.91 -19.32
CA GLU A 332 10.90 8.23 -19.97
C GLU A 332 12.09 8.22 -19.00
N LYS A 333 11.85 8.26 -17.68
CA LYS A 333 12.94 8.27 -16.70
C LYS A 333 13.69 6.91 -16.71
N PRO A 334 15.04 6.92 -16.68
CA PRO A 334 15.83 5.67 -16.74
C PRO A 334 15.55 4.64 -15.65
N LYS A 335 14.97 5.05 -14.51
CA LYS A 335 14.58 4.12 -13.44
C LYS A 335 13.33 3.29 -13.76
N PHE A 336 12.49 3.75 -14.70
CA PHE A 336 11.24 3.11 -15.10
C PHE A 336 11.29 2.56 -16.52
N SER A 337 12.07 3.13 -17.42
CA SER A 337 12.34 2.54 -18.74
C SER A 337 13.50 1.53 -18.66
N PRO A 338 13.39 0.32 -19.25
CA PRO A 338 12.26 -0.28 -19.98
C PRO A 338 11.37 -1.18 -19.09
N LYS A 339 11.34 -0.94 -17.77
CA LYS A 339 10.70 -1.80 -16.75
C LYS A 339 9.18 -1.67 -16.66
N VAL A 340 8.55 -0.86 -17.50
CA VAL A 340 7.09 -0.72 -17.55
C VAL A 340 6.56 -0.98 -18.96
N ALA A 341 5.65 -1.94 -19.09
CA ALA A 341 4.88 -2.20 -20.29
C ALA A 341 3.59 -1.39 -20.22
N TRP A 342 3.54 -0.26 -20.92
CA TRP A 342 2.37 0.62 -20.92
C TRP A 342 1.39 0.25 -22.03
N ALA A 343 0.10 0.18 -21.73
CA ALA A 343 -0.98 -0.02 -22.70
C ALA A 343 -2.20 0.82 -22.31
N VAL A 344 -2.93 1.34 -23.29
CA VAL A 344 -4.05 2.27 -23.11
C VAL A 344 -5.32 1.65 -23.65
N HIS A 345 -6.28 1.48 -22.75
CA HIS A 345 -7.65 1.09 -23.04
C HIS A 345 -8.49 2.35 -23.23
N HIS A 346 -9.05 2.51 -24.43
CA HIS A 346 -9.93 3.62 -24.76
C HIS A 346 -11.37 3.39 -24.28
N VAL A 347 -11.55 3.22 -22.96
CA VAL A 347 -12.82 2.95 -22.26
C VAL A 347 -12.84 3.61 -20.88
N GLY A 348 -13.94 3.46 -20.14
CA GLY A 348 -14.11 4.02 -18.80
C GLY A 348 -14.69 5.43 -18.78
N PHE A 349 -14.68 6.14 -19.91
CA PHE A 349 -15.43 7.39 -20.09
C PHE A 349 -15.80 7.61 -21.57
N LYS A 350 -17.05 7.29 -21.94
CA LYS A 350 -17.52 7.31 -23.33
C LYS A 350 -16.65 6.42 -24.23
N THR A 351 -16.77 6.57 -25.54
CA THR A 351 -16.05 5.79 -26.56
C THR A 351 -15.48 6.72 -27.63
N ASP A 352 -14.49 6.23 -28.37
CA ASP A 352 -13.87 6.89 -29.52
C ASP A 352 -13.40 5.86 -30.57
N LYS A 353 -12.66 6.30 -31.59
CA LYS A 353 -12.19 5.46 -32.70
C LYS A 353 -11.16 4.39 -32.30
N PHE A 354 -10.63 4.45 -31.08
CA PHE A 354 -9.69 3.48 -30.52
C PHE A 354 -10.34 2.55 -29.49
N THR A 355 -11.63 2.73 -29.18
CA THR A 355 -12.36 1.83 -28.28
C THR A 355 -12.42 0.41 -28.84
N LEU A 356 -11.91 -0.55 -28.07
CA LEU A 356 -12.06 -1.99 -28.32
C LEU A 356 -13.05 -2.58 -27.30
N GLU A 357 -14.00 -3.38 -27.77
CA GLU A 357 -15.07 -3.95 -26.94
C GLU A 357 -14.50 -4.83 -25.81
N GLU A 358 -13.42 -5.56 -26.09
CA GLU A 358 -12.71 -6.39 -25.12
C GLU A 358 -12.22 -5.59 -23.91
N SER A 359 -11.89 -4.30 -24.09
CA SER A 359 -11.42 -3.44 -22.99
C SER A 359 -12.50 -3.18 -21.94
N ASN A 360 -13.79 -3.28 -22.29
CA ASN A 360 -14.89 -3.11 -21.32
C ASN A 360 -14.88 -4.17 -20.23
N SER A 361 -14.22 -5.31 -20.45
CA SER A 361 -14.09 -6.37 -19.45
C SER A 361 -13.19 -6.04 -18.27
N LEU A 362 -12.41 -4.95 -18.36
CA LEU A 362 -11.55 -4.48 -17.28
C LEU A 362 -12.27 -3.49 -16.35
N LEU A 363 -13.44 -2.97 -16.75
CA LEU A 363 -14.19 -2.00 -15.94
C LEU A 363 -14.62 -2.51 -14.55
N PRO A 364 -14.89 -3.82 -14.34
CA PRO A 364 -15.11 -4.35 -12.99
C PRO A 364 -13.93 -4.11 -12.03
N LEU A 365 -12.69 -3.91 -12.52
CA LEU A 365 -11.49 -3.68 -11.69
C LEU A 365 -11.46 -2.29 -11.01
N PHE A 366 -12.44 -1.42 -11.28
CA PHE A 366 -12.72 -0.22 -10.47
C PHE A 366 -13.45 -0.55 -9.16
N GLY A 367 -13.97 -1.78 -9.02
CA GLY A 367 -14.63 -2.27 -7.84
C GLY A 367 -15.90 -1.48 -7.53
N ALA A 368 -15.95 -0.88 -6.33
CA ALA A 368 -17.08 -0.05 -5.92
C ALA A 368 -17.03 1.37 -6.52
N ALA A 369 -15.91 1.79 -7.11
CA ALA A 369 -15.82 3.08 -7.78
C ALA A 369 -16.46 3.00 -9.18
N PRO A 370 -17.13 4.06 -9.64
CA PRO A 370 -17.57 4.11 -11.03
C PRO A 370 -16.35 4.08 -11.96
N PRO A 371 -16.41 3.34 -13.08
CA PRO A 371 -15.43 3.44 -14.15
C PRO A 371 -15.20 4.89 -14.54
N SER A 372 -13.92 5.25 -14.72
CA SER A 372 -13.54 6.62 -15.03
C SER A 372 -12.28 6.68 -15.87
N ALA A 373 -12.11 7.78 -16.58
CA ALA A 373 -10.87 8.16 -17.23
C ALA A 373 -10.50 9.61 -16.85
N PRO A 374 -9.22 9.92 -16.60
CA PRO A 374 -8.09 9.01 -16.66
C PRO A 374 -7.97 8.12 -15.42
N ALA A 375 -7.57 6.87 -15.62
CA ALA A 375 -7.21 5.95 -14.53
C ALA A 375 -6.07 5.04 -14.99
N ILE A 376 -5.41 4.38 -14.05
CA ILE A 376 -4.35 3.39 -14.28
C ILE A 376 -4.57 2.14 -13.42
N MET A 377 -4.00 1.03 -13.85
CA MET A 377 -3.77 -0.18 -13.08
C MET A 377 -2.30 -0.56 -13.21
N LEU A 378 -1.70 -1.01 -12.11
CA LEU A 378 -0.34 -1.55 -12.11
C LEU A 378 -0.38 -3.04 -11.74
N ASP A 379 -0.13 -3.88 -12.73
CA ASP A 379 -0.23 -5.33 -12.65
C ASP A 379 -1.58 -5.82 -12.09
N ARG A 380 -2.65 -5.04 -12.30
CA ARG A 380 -4.01 -5.30 -11.79
C ARG A 380 -4.04 -5.56 -10.27
N MET A 381 -3.20 -4.84 -9.53
CA MET A 381 -3.14 -4.89 -8.05
C MET A 381 -3.49 -3.55 -7.42
N SER A 382 -4.05 -3.60 -6.22
CA SER A 382 -4.35 -2.43 -5.39
C SER A 382 -3.06 -1.87 -4.80
N SER A 383 -2.95 -0.54 -4.78
CA SER A 383 -1.79 0.15 -4.20
C SER A 383 -2.00 0.43 -2.71
N LYS A 384 -0.98 0.18 -1.88
CA LYS A 384 -1.00 0.55 -0.44
C LYS A 384 -0.84 2.06 -0.24
N LEU A 385 -0.33 2.77 -1.24
CA LEU A 385 -0.19 4.23 -1.23
C LEU A 385 -1.53 4.92 -1.53
N ASN A 386 -2.51 4.20 -2.08
CA ASN A 386 -3.84 4.74 -2.33
C ASN A 386 -4.77 4.47 -1.14
N THR A 387 -5.01 5.51 -0.34
CA THR A 387 -5.92 5.42 0.82
C THR A 387 -7.40 5.64 0.47
N ARG A 388 -7.69 6.08 -0.77
CA ARG A 388 -9.06 6.40 -1.20
C ARG A 388 -9.76 5.21 -1.86
N TYR A 389 -9.03 4.42 -2.65
CA TYR A 389 -9.56 3.25 -3.35
C TYR A 389 -8.69 2.04 -3.08
N THR A 390 -9.32 0.97 -2.59
CA THR A 390 -8.67 -0.33 -2.30
C THR A 390 -8.83 -1.29 -3.49
N TYR A 391 -8.87 -0.77 -4.72
CA TYR A 391 -9.09 -1.53 -5.94
C TYR A 391 -7.97 -1.26 -6.96
N PRO A 392 -7.73 -2.18 -7.90
CA PRO A 392 -6.63 -2.02 -8.87
C PRO A 392 -6.71 -0.73 -9.69
N ALA A 393 -7.90 -0.40 -10.24
CA ALA A 393 -8.04 0.78 -11.08
C ALA A 393 -8.20 2.06 -10.24
N HIS A 394 -7.32 3.02 -10.44
CA HIS A 394 -7.33 4.27 -9.68
C HIS A 394 -6.74 5.45 -10.48
N TYR A 395 -6.97 6.66 -9.97
CA TYR A 395 -6.44 7.89 -10.58
C TYR A 395 -4.90 7.93 -10.46
N PRO A 396 -4.15 8.26 -11.54
CA PRO A 396 -2.68 8.26 -11.53
C PRO A 396 -2.02 9.31 -10.63
N GLY A 397 -2.80 10.24 -10.06
CA GLY A 397 -2.30 11.38 -9.32
C GLY A 397 -2.17 12.63 -10.20
N LYS A 398 -1.85 13.76 -9.56
CA LYS A 398 -1.61 15.05 -10.24
C LYS A 398 -0.12 15.38 -10.37
N GLU A 399 0.69 14.80 -9.50
CA GLU A 399 2.11 15.09 -9.34
C GLU A 399 2.94 13.87 -9.73
N GLU A 400 4.13 14.11 -10.30
CA GLU A 400 5.07 13.04 -10.68
C GLU A 400 5.37 12.12 -9.51
N ALA A 401 5.71 12.67 -8.34
CA ALA A 401 6.09 11.89 -7.17
C ALA A 401 5.02 10.86 -6.75
N THR A 402 3.74 11.18 -6.94
CA THR A 402 2.64 10.24 -6.66
C THR A 402 2.67 9.06 -7.62
N LEU A 403 2.75 9.33 -8.94
CA LEU A 403 2.81 8.29 -9.95
C LEU A 403 4.09 7.45 -9.84
N GLU A 404 5.23 8.09 -9.57
CA GLU A 404 6.49 7.41 -9.32
C GLU A 404 6.40 6.46 -8.12
N GLY A 405 5.72 6.87 -7.05
CA GLY A 405 5.48 6.03 -5.87
C GLY A 405 4.69 4.77 -6.22
N TYR A 406 3.60 4.91 -6.98
CA TYR A 406 2.81 3.77 -7.44
C TYR A 406 3.62 2.80 -8.31
N ILE A 407 4.38 3.32 -9.28
CA ILE A 407 5.21 2.49 -10.16
C ILE A 407 6.33 1.81 -9.36
N THR A 408 6.94 2.52 -8.42
CA THR A 408 8.00 1.95 -7.56
C THR A 408 7.46 0.81 -6.70
N GLU A 409 6.28 0.97 -6.08
CA GLU A 409 5.60 -0.10 -5.33
C GLU A 409 5.35 -1.33 -6.22
N ALA A 410 4.96 -1.13 -7.48
CA ALA A 410 4.74 -2.23 -8.42
C ALA A 410 6.04 -2.93 -8.86
N LEU A 411 7.13 -2.18 -9.02
CA LEU A 411 8.45 -2.70 -9.37
C LEU A 411 9.17 -3.41 -8.21
N GLU A 412 8.83 -3.08 -6.97
CA GLU A 412 9.32 -3.78 -5.77
C GLU A 412 8.70 -5.18 -5.63
N ARG A 413 7.57 -5.44 -6.31
CA ARG A 413 7.00 -6.79 -6.35
C ARG A 413 7.84 -7.70 -7.24
N PRO A 414 8.09 -8.93 -6.79
CA PRO A 414 8.92 -9.84 -7.54
C PRO A 414 8.21 -10.48 -8.71
N ALA A 415 8.98 -10.76 -9.77
CA ALA A 415 8.49 -11.58 -10.87
C ALA A 415 8.70 -13.07 -10.59
N VAL A 416 7.60 -13.81 -10.47
CA VAL A 416 7.59 -15.28 -10.32
C VAL A 416 7.42 -16.02 -11.64
N VAL A 417 7.31 -15.28 -12.75
CA VAL A 417 7.23 -15.79 -14.12
C VAL A 417 8.17 -14.98 -15.03
N SER A 418 8.91 -15.64 -15.91
CA SER A 418 9.64 -15.00 -17.01
C SER A 418 8.84 -15.03 -18.31
N LEU A 419 9.07 -14.05 -19.18
CA LEU A 419 8.49 -13.95 -20.51
C LEU A 419 9.59 -13.54 -21.49
N ASP A 420 10.01 -14.46 -22.34
CA ASP A 420 10.90 -14.21 -23.49
C ASP A 420 10.04 -14.18 -24.76
N VAL A 421 9.84 -12.98 -25.31
CA VAL A 421 9.02 -12.76 -26.51
C VAL A 421 9.94 -12.70 -27.73
N LYS A 422 9.61 -13.50 -28.74
CA LYS A 422 10.24 -13.52 -30.05
C LYS A 422 9.18 -13.25 -31.11
N ASP A 423 9.61 -12.63 -32.20
CA ASP A 423 8.73 -12.29 -33.30
C ASP A 423 9.37 -12.56 -34.66
N THR A 424 8.54 -12.84 -35.66
CA THR A 424 8.96 -12.93 -37.06
C THR A 424 7.88 -12.32 -37.94
N TYR A 425 8.24 -11.27 -38.68
CA TYR A 425 7.36 -10.61 -39.63
C TYR A 425 7.62 -11.11 -41.05
N VAL A 426 6.57 -11.55 -41.74
CA VAL A 426 6.61 -11.99 -43.14
C VAL A 426 5.94 -10.90 -43.98
N ALA A 427 6.73 -10.14 -44.72
CA ALA A 427 6.25 -8.95 -45.43
C ALA A 427 5.31 -9.29 -46.60
N GLU A 428 5.52 -10.44 -47.27
CA GLU A 428 4.80 -10.87 -48.46
C GLU A 428 3.30 -11.04 -48.20
N ASN A 429 2.95 -11.57 -47.03
CA ASN A 429 1.56 -11.78 -46.60
C ASN A 429 1.19 -10.97 -45.35
N ARG A 430 2.07 -10.04 -44.94
CA ARG A 430 1.92 -9.18 -43.77
C ARG A 430 1.57 -9.93 -42.49
N LYS A 431 2.17 -11.10 -42.26
CA LYS A 431 1.91 -11.88 -41.04
C LYS A 431 2.96 -11.64 -39.98
N LEU A 432 2.51 -11.48 -38.74
CA LEU A 432 3.38 -11.42 -37.57
C LEU A 432 3.22 -12.69 -36.76
N LYS A 433 4.28 -13.48 -36.67
CA LYS A 433 4.39 -14.64 -35.78
C LYS A 433 4.96 -14.17 -34.44
N ILE A 434 4.39 -14.64 -33.35
CA ILE A 434 4.80 -14.33 -31.98
C ILE A 434 5.01 -15.65 -31.26
N GLU A 435 6.19 -15.83 -30.68
CA GLU A 435 6.55 -16.96 -29.83
C GLU A 435 6.93 -16.45 -28.45
N ILE A 436 6.38 -17.06 -27.41
CA ILE A 436 6.62 -16.69 -26.02
C ILE A 436 7.09 -17.92 -25.28
N ASP A 437 8.35 -17.90 -24.85
CA ASP A 437 8.93 -18.91 -23.96
C ASP A 437 8.97 -18.32 -22.54
N GLY A 438 8.74 -19.14 -21.52
CA GLY A 438 8.82 -18.64 -20.15
C GLY A 438 8.96 -19.74 -19.11
N GLN A 439 9.26 -19.32 -17.88
CA GLN A 439 9.43 -20.20 -16.75
C GLN A 439 8.79 -19.59 -15.50
N SER A 440 8.15 -20.43 -14.69
CA SER A 440 7.61 -20.08 -13.38
C SER A 440 8.50 -20.53 -12.23
N VAL A 441 8.38 -19.85 -11.09
CA VAL A 441 8.96 -20.31 -9.83
C VAL A 441 8.00 -21.30 -9.17
N LYS A 442 8.36 -22.59 -9.19
CA LYS A 442 7.54 -23.69 -8.67
C LYS A 442 7.13 -23.44 -7.21
N GLY A 443 5.82 -23.52 -6.94
CA GLY A 443 5.25 -23.35 -5.60
C GLY A 443 4.96 -21.90 -5.18
N PHE A 444 5.19 -20.92 -6.06
CA PHE A 444 5.00 -19.49 -5.75
C PHE A 444 4.00 -18.78 -6.66
N LEU A 445 3.30 -19.53 -7.51
CA LEU A 445 2.10 -19.10 -8.20
C LEU A 445 1.16 -20.29 -8.39
N ASP A 446 -0.13 -19.99 -8.54
CA ASP A 446 -1.13 -21.00 -8.90
C ASP A 446 -1.04 -21.27 -10.42
N GLN A 447 -0.37 -22.36 -10.79
CA GLN A 447 -0.17 -22.73 -12.19
C GLN A 447 -1.49 -23.09 -12.87
N ASP A 448 -2.53 -23.45 -12.11
CA ASP A 448 -3.86 -23.72 -12.64
C ASP A 448 -4.67 -22.46 -12.94
N ASP A 449 -4.22 -21.31 -12.44
CA ASP A 449 -4.77 -19.98 -12.64
C ASP A 449 -3.70 -19.03 -13.21
N CYS A 450 -3.01 -19.47 -14.26
CA CYS A 450 -2.04 -18.64 -14.98
C CYS A 450 -2.35 -18.62 -16.49
N TYR A 451 -2.54 -17.42 -17.01
CA TYR A 451 -3.01 -17.16 -18.37
C TYR A 451 -2.06 -16.19 -19.08
N ILE A 452 -1.71 -16.50 -20.33
CA ILE A 452 -0.96 -15.58 -21.19
C ILE A 452 -1.92 -14.66 -21.93
N ASN A 453 -1.60 -13.38 -21.93
CA ASN A 453 -2.30 -12.35 -22.66
C ASN A 453 -1.32 -11.64 -23.59
N VAL A 454 -1.77 -11.27 -24.78
CA VAL A 454 -0.93 -10.61 -25.79
C VAL A 454 -1.71 -9.46 -26.43
N TYR A 455 -1.13 -8.27 -26.40
CA TYR A 455 -1.63 -7.07 -27.06
C TYR A 455 -0.67 -6.62 -28.17
N ILE A 456 -1.23 -6.11 -29.26
CA ILE A 456 -0.52 -5.23 -30.18
C ILE A 456 -0.79 -3.80 -29.77
N VAL A 457 0.27 -3.05 -29.52
CA VAL A 457 0.22 -1.68 -29.03
C VAL A 457 0.94 -0.78 -30.04
N GLU A 458 0.33 0.35 -30.40
CA GLU A 458 0.93 1.36 -31.27
C GLU A 458 1.10 2.69 -30.54
N ASP A 459 2.29 3.24 -30.64
CA ASP A 459 2.68 4.54 -30.12
C ASP A 459 2.60 5.62 -31.23
N HIS A 460 2.74 6.89 -30.86
CA HIS A 460 2.77 8.02 -31.79
C HIS A 460 1.63 8.04 -32.83
N ILE A 461 0.37 7.87 -32.39
CA ILE A 461 -0.79 8.03 -33.26
C ILE A 461 -1.27 9.48 -33.19
N TYR A 462 -1.24 10.17 -34.33
CA TYR A 462 -1.74 11.54 -34.46
C TYR A 462 -3.27 11.60 -34.31
N SER A 463 -3.76 12.56 -33.53
CA SER A 463 -5.18 12.89 -33.49
C SER A 463 -5.47 14.37 -33.23
N GLU A 464 -6.54 14.86 -33.86
CA GLU A 464 -7.13 16.18 -33.62
C GLU A 464 -8.46 16.08 -32.84
N ASP A 465 -8.92 14.89 -32.53
CA ASP A 465 -10.26 14.67 -31.93
C ASP A 465 -10.24 14.79 -30.39
N GLN A 466 -9.06 14.74 -29.77
CA GLN A 466 -8.89 14.72 -28.32
C GLN A 466 -9.39 16.01 -27.64
N ASN A 467 -10.35 15.87 -26.73
CA ASN A 467 -10.80 16.92 -25.84
C ASN A 467 -9.71 17.31 -24.84
N GLY A 468 -9.68 18.60 -24.48
CA GLY A 468 -8.80 19.12 -23.42
C GLY A 468 -7.40 19.52 -23.88
N THR A 469 -7.11 19.53 -25.19
CA THR A 469 -5.82 19.94 -25.76
C THR A 469 -5.71 21.45 -26.03
N GLY A 470 -6.80 22.20 -25.88
CA GLY A 470 -6.88 23.63 -26.23
C GLY A 470 -7.36 23.85 -27.66
N THR A 471 -7.41 25.10 -28.11
CA THR A 471 -7.95 25.48 -29.43
C THR A 471 -6.84 25.72 -30.45
N SER A 472 -7.06 25.25 -31.68
CA SER A 472 -6.18 25.49 -32.84
C SER A 472 -6.96 26.06 -34.01
N ALA A 473 -6.38 27.06 -34.68
CA ALA A 473 -6.97 27.67 -35.88
C ALA A 473 -6.68 26.89 -37.17
N THR A 474 -5.78 25.90 -37.12
CA THR A 474 -5.25 25.22 -38.32
C THR A 474 -5.74 23.78 -38.49
N THR A 475 -6.40 23.22 -37.47
CA THR A 475 -6.92 21.84 -37.46
C THR A 475 -8.39 21.80 -37.83
N ALA A 476 -8.86 20.71 -38.45
CA ALA A 476 -10.25 20.58 -38.90
C ALA A 476 -11.25 20.60 -37.72
N THR A 477 -10.84 20.10 -36.56
CA THR A 477 -11.67 20.00 -35.36
C THR A 477 -11.64 21.25 -34.47
N GLY A 478 -10.78 22.22 -34.80
CA GLY A 478 -10.52 23.40 -33.97
C GLY A 478 -9.74 23.13 -32.67
N LYS A 479 -9.15 21.95 -32.50
CA LYS A 479 -8.43 21.52 -31.29
C LYS A 479 -6.93 21.35 -31.56
N ASN A 480 -6.07 21.62 -30.58
CA ASN A 480 -4.65 21.29 -30.75
C ASN A 480 -4.47 19.78 -30.96
N PRO A 481 -3.59 19.36 -31.88
CA PRO A 481 -3.33 17.96 -32.10
C PRO A 481 -2.55 17.35 -30.92
N ILE A 482 -2.70 16.04 -30.73
CA ILE A 482 -1.95 15.25 -29.77
C ILE A 482 -1.42 13.98 -30.44
N TRP A 483 -0.34 13.43 -29.89
CA TRP A 483 0.19 12.12 -30.24
C TRP A 483 -0.16 11.14 -29.12
N HIS A 484 -1.02 10.19 -29.42
CA HIS A 484 -1.36 9.11 -28.50
C HIS A 484 -0.26 8.07 -28.46
N MET A 485 0.07 7.64 -27.25
CA MET A 485 1.00 6.56 -26.96
C MET A 485 0.24 5.36 -26.37
N GLY A 486 0.83 4.19 -26.48
CA GLY A 486 0.34 2.97 -25.82
C GLY A 486 -1.02 2.48 -26.31
N VAL A 487 -1.53 2.93 -27.45
CA VAL A 487 -2.88 2.57 -27.89
C VAL A 487 -2.93 1.10 -28.28
N ILE A 488 -3.81 0.33 -27.62
CA ILE A 488 -4.02 -1.07 -27.98
C ILE A 488 -4.74 -1.12 -29.33
N ARG A 489 -4.10 -1.70 -30.33
CA ARG A 489 -4.68 -1.93 -31.66
C ARG A 489 -5.44 -3.24 -31.74
N GLN A 490 -4.98 -4.25 -31.00
CA GLN A 490 -5.58 -5.58 -31.03
C GLN A 490 -5.26 -6.37 -29.76
N PHE A 491 -6.28 -7.06 -29.25
CA PHE A 491 -6.13 -8.21 -28.35
C PHE A 491 -5.82 -9.44 -29.23
N VAL A 492 -4.61 -10.00 -29.10
CA VAL A 492 -4.21 -11.20 -29.86
C VAL A 492 -4.77 -12.46 -29.21
N THR A 493 -4.90 -12.44 -27.89
CA THR A 493 -5.61 -13.45 -27.10
C THR A 493 -7.02 -12.96 -26.73
N PRO A 494 -7.95 -13.86 -26.37
CA PRO A 494 -9.19 -13.45 -25.68
C PRO A 494 -8.90 -12.59 -24.44
N LYS A 495 -9.89 -11.83 -23.98
CA LYS A 495 -9.79 -10.92 -22.82
C LYS A 495 -9.38 -11.62 -21.52
N GLU A 496 -9.74 -12.90 -21.35
CA GLU A 496 -9.33 -13.72 -20.21
C GLU A 496 -7.90 -14.29 -20.35
N GLY A 497 -7.30 -14.18 -21.52
CA GLY A 497 -6.05 -14.83 -21.91
C GLY A 497 -6.24 -16.31 -22.27
N ILE A 498 -5.13 -16.97 -22.58
CA ILE A 498 -5.06 -18.42 -22.83
C ILE A 498 -4.40 -19.09 -21.62
N LYS A 499 -5.03 -20.14 -21.06
CA LYS A 499 -4.45 -20.86 -19.92
C LYS A 499 -3.11 -21.48 -20.31
N LEU A 500 -2.07 -21.21 -19.52
CA LEU A 500 -0.75 -21.81 -19.72
C LEU A 500 -0.71 -23.23 -19.17
N THR A 501 0.09 -24.07 -19.82
CA THR A 501 0.46 -25.40 -19.32
C THR A 501 1.95 -25.41 -19.05
N PHE A 502 2.34 -25.90 -17.87
CA PHE A 502 3.73 -25.92 -17.43
C PHE A 502 4.27 -27.36 -17.43
N ASP A 503 5.55 -27.52 -17.79
CA ASP A 503 6.27 -28.78 -17.57
C ASP A 503 6.70 -28.95 -16.10
N GLU A 504 7.34 -30.08 -15.78
CA GLU A 504 7.81 -30.39 -14.42
C GLU A 504 8.82 -29.36 -13.86
N ALA A 505 9.57 -28.71 -14.75
CA ALA A 505 10.55 -27.67 -14.46
C ALA A 505 9.93 -26.25 -14.43
N GLY A 506 8.61 -26.16 -14.64
CA GLY A 506 7.85 -24.92 -14.64
C GLY A 506 8.00 -24.10 -15.92
N ASN A 507 8.47 -24.67 -17.03
CA ASN A 507 8.56 -23.98 -18.31
C ASN A 507 7.24 -24.04 -19.07
N PHE A 508 6.97 -23.04 -19.90
CA PHE A 508 5.85 -23.02 -20.84
C PHE A 508 6.26 -22.41 -22.18
N LYS A 509 5.47 -22.71 -23.21
CA LYS A 509 5.58 -22.09 -24.53
C LYS A 509 4.19 -21.72 -25.06
N TYR A 510 4.08 -20.56 -25.69
CA TYR A 510 2.89 -20.11 -26.41
C TYR A 510 3.28 -19.53 -27.77
N ASN A 511 2.56 -19.89 -28.83
CA ASN A 511 2.79 -19.38 -30.17
C ASN A 511 1.48 -18.90 -30.79
N THR A 512 1.54 -17.83 -31.56
CA THR A 512 0.40 -17.30 -32.30
C THR A 512 0.85 -16.58 -33.57
N GLU A 513 -0.07 -16.37 -34.49
CA GLU A 513 0.13 -15.65 -35.74
C GLU A 513 -1.05 -14.71 -35.97
N ILE A 514 -0.77 -13.46 -36.37
CA ILE A 514 -1.80 -12.48 -36.69
C ILE A 514 -1.54 -11.82 -38.05
N ASP A 515 -2.60 -11.29 -38.64
CA ASP A 515 -2.50 -10.40 -39.79
C ASP A 515 -2.13 -8.98 -39.32
N PHE A 516 -1.01 -8.46 -39.81
CA PHE A 516 -0.49 -7.14 -39.46
C PHE A 516 -1.13 -6.07 -40.36
N LYS A 517 -2.03 -5.26 -39.80
CA LYS A 517 -2.91 -4.38 -40.57
C LYS A 517 -2.18 -3.21 -41.23
N GLN A 518 -2.69 -2.76 -42.39
CA GLN A 518 -2.03 -1.76 -43.24
C GLN A 518 -1.97 -0.38 -42.63
N GLU A 519 -2.96 -0.04 -41.82
CA GLU A 519 -3.10 1.21 -41.10
C GLU A 519 -2.15 1.34 -39.90
N TRP A 520 -1.49 0.25 -39.47
CA TRP A 520 -0.54 0.29 -38.35
C TRP A 520 0.86 0.73 -38.81
N THR A 521 1.48 1.57 -38.00
CA THR A 521 2.86 2.01 -38.22
C THR A 521 3.82 1.04 -37.55
N GLY A 522 4.46 0.17 -38.36
CA GLY A 522 5.39 -0.86 -37.85
C GLY A 522 6.45 -0.35 -36.89
N ALA A 523 7.10 0.78 -37.20
CA ALA A 523 8.12 1.41 -36.36
C ALA A 523 7.61 1.84 -34.97
N ASN A 524 6.32 2.13 -34.85
CA ASN A 524 5.69 2.53 -33.59
C ASN A 524 4.91 1.37 -32.93
N THR A 525 4.99 0.15 -33.48
CA THR A 525 4.21 -0.98 -32.99
C THR A 525 5.07 -1.92 -32.15
N ARG A 526 4.53 -2.35 -31.01
CA ARG A 526 5.17 -3.27 -30.08
C ARG A 526 4.20 -4.33 -29.57
N ILE A 527 4.77 -5.45 -29.16
CA ILE A 527 4.08 -6.56 -28.52
C ILE A 527 4.17 -6.33 -27.01
N VAL A 528 3.01 -6.30 -26.35
CA VAL A 528 2.92 -6.38 -24.89
C VAL A 528 2.36 -7.75 -24.54
N ALA A 529 3.16 -8.56 -23.87
CA ALA A 529 2.77 -9.90 -23.44
C ALA A 529 2.83 -9.98 -21.91
N PHE A 530 1.88 -10.66 -21.28
CA PHE A 530 1.89 -10.78 -19.82
C PHE A 530 1.21 -12.04 -19.32
N ALA A 531 1.76 -12.60 -18.25
CA ALA A 531 1.20 -13.73 -17.54
C ALA A 531 0.40 -13.22 -16.34
N ALA A 532 -0.85 -13.62 -16.22
CA ALA A 532 -1.74 -13.14 -15.17
C ALA A 532 -2.65 -14.24 -14.64
N LYS A 533 -3.25 -14.00 -13.49
CA LYS A 533 -4.45 -14.72 -13.06
C LYS A 533 -5.58 -14.50 -14.06
N LYS A 534 -6.53 -15.44 -14.12
CA LYS A 534 -7.71 -15.27 -14.96
C LYS A 534 -8.40 -13.94 -14.64
N LEU A 535 -8.84 -13.22 -15.66
CA LEU A 535 -9.70 -12.05 -15.47
C LEU A 535 -11.03 -12.48 -14.83
N ARG A 536 -11.44 -11.77 -13.77
CA ARG A 536 -12.63 -12.06 -12.97
C ARG A 536 -13.46 -10.80 -12.78
N ASP A 537 -14.78 -10.95 -12.84
CA ASP A 537 -15.70 -9.82 -12.72
C ASP A 537 -16.06 -9.47 -11.26
N ASN A 538 -15.86 -10.41 -10.32
CA ASN A 538 -16.22 -10.24 -8.90
C ASN A 538 -15.01 -9.87 -8.02
N ILE A 539 -14.52 -8.65 -8.14
CA ILE A 539 -13.33 -8.17 -7.39
C ILE A 539 -13.66 -7.42 -6.09
N LEU A 540 -14.94 -7.22 -5.74
CA LEU A 540 -15.33 -6.49 -4.53
C LEU A 540 -14.79 -7.12 -3.22
N LYS A 541 -14.74 -8.45 -3.17
CA LYS A 541 -14.22 -9.19 -1.99
C LYS A 541 -12.75 -9.55 -2.10
N THR A 542 -12.23 -9.57 -3.32
CA THR A 542 -10.86 -9.96 -3.64
C THR A 542 -10.30 -9.02 -4.72
N PRO A 543 -9.98 -7.76 -4.36
CA PRO A 543 -9.56 -6.73 -5.31
C PRO A 543 -8.39 -7.14 -6.20
N ASP A 544 -7.51 -7.96 -5.65
CA ASP A 544 -6.23 -8.40 -6.23
C ASP A 544 -6.31 -9.78 -6.92
N ALA A 545 -7.52 -10.29 -7.18
CA ALA A 545 -7.72 -11.63 -7.76
C ALA A 545 -7.36 -11.73 -9.25
N CYS A 546 -7.00 -10.63 -9.91
CA CYS A 546 -6.64 -10.59 -11.34
C CYS A 546 -5.18 -10.21 -11.58
N GLU A 547 -4.33 -10.38 -10.56
CA GLU A 547 -2.90 -10.03 -10.57
C GLU A 547 -2.17 -10.44 -11.84
N VAL A 548 -1.35 -9.53 -12.36
CA VAL A 548 -0.35 -9.80 -13.40
C VAL A 548 0.97 -10.19 -12.74
N TYR A 549 1.41 -11.41 -13.01
CA TYR A 549 2.62 -11.98 -12.42
C TYR A 549 3.90 -11.38 -13.00
N ASN A 550 3.92 -11.08 -14.30
CA ASN A 550 4.99 -10.34 -14.99
C ASN A 550 4.53 -9.94 -16.39
N ALA A 551 5.23 -9.00 -17.01
CA ALA A 551 5.02 -8.60 -18.40
C ALA A 551 6.30 -8.65 -19.24
N ALA A 552 6.14 -8.40 -20.53
CA ALA A 552 7.19 -8.16 -21.50
C ALA A 552 6.72 -7.05 -22.45
N ASN A 553 7.64 -6.19 -22.85
CA ASN A 553 7.39 -5.11 -23.79
C ASN A 553 8.47 -5.17 -24.88
N ARG A 554 8.06 -5.48 -26.12
CA ARG A 554 8.99 -5.74 -27.21
C ARG A 554 8.57 -5.02 -28.50
N PRO A 555 9.35 -4.04 -29.00
CA PRO A 555 9.16 -3.54 -30.36
C PRO A 555 9.36 -4.66 -31.37
N ILE A 556 8.59 -4.64 -32.46
CA ILE A 556 8.67 -5.68 -33.49
C ILE A 556 10.04 -5.63 -34.18
N THR A 557 10.73 -6.77 -34.21
CA THR A 557 12.15 -6.86 -34.59
C THR A 557 12.39 -6.36 -36.01
N ALA A 558 11.48 -6.67 -36.94
CA ALA A 558 11.57 -6.25 -38.33
C ALA A 558 11.57 -4.73 -38.55
N PHE A 559 11.18 -3.94 -37.54
CA PHE A 559 11.08 -2.48 -37.64
C PHE A 559 12.09 -1.74 -36.76
N LEU A 560 12.99 -2.44 -36.04
CA LEU A 560 13.97 -1.88 -35.08
C LEU A 560 15.07 -0.97 -35.67
N GLY A 561 15.01 -0.63 -36.96
CA GLY A 561 15.93 0.31 -37.62
C GLY A 561 15.23 1.47 -38.34
N ILE A 562 13.92 1.62 -38.17
CA ILE A 562 13.14 2.73 -38.72
C ILE A 562 12.95 3.71 -37.56
N GLU A 563 13.88 4.66 -37.39
CA GLU A 563 13.76 5.66 -36.33
C GLU A 563 12.51 6.52 -36.52
N THR A 564 11.65 6.56 -35.49
CA THR A 564 10.65 7.60 -35.33
C THR A 564 11.40 8.87 -34.94
N PRO A 565 11.33 9.99 -35.70
CA PRO A 565 12.02 11.19 -35.27
C PRO A 565 11.43 11.64 -33.92
N GLU A 566 12.26 11.74 -32.90
CA GLU A 566 12.05 12.68 -31.79
C GLU A 566 11.57 14.01 -32.39
N GLN A 567 10.65 14.71 -31.72
CA GLN A 567 10.09 15.99 -32.15
C GLN A 567 11.16 16.91 -32.76
N THR A 568 11.37 16.78 -34.07
CA THR A 568 12.11 17.75 -34.83
C THR A 568 11.11 18.87 -35.06
N GLU A 569 11.46 20.08 -34.64
CA GLU A 569 10.83 21.35 -35.06
C GLU A 569 10.70 21.48 -36.59
N VAL A 570 11.23 20.51 -37.34
CA VAL A 570 11.10 20.32 -38.76
C VAL A 570 9.72 19.77 -39.15
N LYS A 571 8.93 20.63 -39.78
CA LYS A 571 7.71 20.27 -40.52
C LYS A 571 8.10 19.80 -41.91
N VAL A 572 7.47 18.72 -42.38
CA VAL A 572 7.68 18.20 -43.74
C VAL A 572 6.32 18.05 -44.38
N PHE A 573 6.10 18.68 -45.53
CA PHE A 573 4.79 18.73 -46.19
C PHE A 573 4.92 18.88 -47.72
N PRO A 574 3.90 18.44 -48.47
CA PRO A 574 3.85 18.69 -49.92
C PRO A 574 3.57 20.16 -50.22
N LEU A 575 4.28 20.72 -51.19
CA LEU A 575 4.05 22.04 -51.76
C LEU A 575 3.98 21.92 -53.27
N LYS A 576 2.77 21.79 -53.82
CA LYS A 576 2.50 21.44 -55.22
C LYS A 576 3.10 20.07 -55.58
N ASP A 577 4.03 20.04 -56.52
CA ASP A 577 4.68 18.87 -57.12
C ASP A 577 6.04 18.54 -56.47
N LYS A 578 6.31 19.07 -55.27
CA LYS A 578 7.52 18.79 -54.50
C LYS A 578 7.22 18.69 -53.01
N ILE A 579 8.17 18.13 -52.27
CA ILE A 579 8.12 18.04 -50.81
C ILE A 579 9.07 19.07 -50.23
N VAL A 580 8.66 19.75 -49.16
CA VAL A 580 9.45 20.79 -48.49
C VAL A 580 9.64 20.43 -47.03
N ALA A 581 10.80 20.78 -46.49
CA ALA A 581 11.08 20.75 -45.06
C ALA A 581 11.23 22.19 -44.54
N GLU A 582 10.57 22.51 -43.44
CA GLU A 582 10.62 23.81 -42.76
C GLU A 582 11.08 23.60 -41.32
N GLY A 583 12.22 24.18 -40.96
CA GLY A 583 12.86 24.09 -39.64
C GLY A 583 14.34 24.49 -39.71
N GLU A 584 15.00 24.63 -38.57
CA GLU A 584 16.39 25.10 -38.51
C GLU A 584 17.33 24.19 -39.31
N ASN A 585 17.96 24.74 -40.36
CA ASN A 585 18.86 24.03 -41.29
C ASN A 585 18.28 22.73 -41.89
N ALA A 586 16.95 22.66 -42.02
CA ALA A 586 16.27 21.51 -42.61
C ALA A 586 16.34 21.54 -44.14
N SER A 587 16.72 20.44 -44.77
CA SER A 587 16.71 20.29 -46.23
C SER A 587 16.32 18.88 -46.67
N ILE A 588 15.61 18.79 -47.79
CA ILE A 588 15.29 17.51 -48.44
C ILE A 588 16.54 17.02 -49.18
N GLN A 589 17.09 15.90 -48.74
CA GLN A 589 18.25 15.28 -49.39
C GLN A 589 17.82 14.36 -50.52
N ASP A 590 16.83 13.51 -50.26
CA ASP A 590 16.40 12.47 -51.20
C ASP A 590 14.91 12.19 -51.09
N VAL A 591 14.32 11.82 -52.22
CA VAL A 591 12.95 11.31 -52.29
C VAL A 591 12.99 9.94 -52.94
N TYR A 592 12.26 8.99 -52.38
CA TYR A 592 12.16 7.63 -52.86
C TYR A 592 10.69 7.26 -53.06
N THR A 593 10.41 6.49 -54.10
CA THR A 593 9.14 5.78 -54.25
C THR A 593 9.05 4.61 -53.26
N MET A 594 7.86 4.07 -53.04
CA MET A 594 7.63 2.99 -52.06
C MET A 594 8.34 1.66 -52.39
N ASP A 595 8.74 1.46 -53.65
CA ASP A 595 9.59 0.35 -54.10
C ASP A 595 11.10 0.62 -53.92
N GLY A 596 11.47 1.74 -53.29
CA GLY A 596 12.85 2.07 -52.93
C GLY A 596 13.65 2.78 -54.03
N ARG A 597 13.03 3.16 -55.15
CA ARG A 597 13.73 3.89 -56.22
C ARG A 597 13.90 5.37 -55.84
N ARG A 598 15.14 5.85 -55.86
CA ARG A 598 15.45 7.28 -55.69
C ARG A 598 14.92 8.08 -56.88
N ILE A 599 14.24 9.20 -56.62
CA ILE A 599 13.67 10.11 -57.61
C ILE A 599 14.03 11.57 -57.28
N GLN A 600 13.83 12.47 -58.23
CA GLN A 600 13.98 13.92 -58.01
C GLN A 600 12.80 14.48 -57.23
N ASN A 601 13.06 15.48 -56.38
CA ASN A 601 12.03 16.18 -55.59
C ASN A 601 11.39 17.32 -56.39
N GLU A 602 10.87 17.00 -57.57
CA GLU A 602 10.22 17.94 -58.51
C GLU A 602 9.32 17.12 -59.45
N GLY A 603 8.17 17.67 -59.87
CA GLY A 603 7.24 16.96 -60.74
C GLY A 603 6.63 15.70 -60.12
N LEU A 604 6.54 15.62 -58.79
CA LEU A 604 6.03 14.45 -58.08
C LEU A 604 4.52 14.27 -58.34
N LEU A 605 4.14 13.09 -58.80
CA LEU A 605 2.74 12.70 -59.01
C LEU A 605 2.05 12.41 -57.66
N PRO A 606 0.71 12.48 -57.59
CA PRO A 606 -0.04 12.00 -56.44
C PRO A 606 0.38 10.58 -56.05
N GLY A 607 0.73 10.40 -54.78
CA GLY A 607 1.39 9.18 -54.34
C GLY A 607 2.05 9.31 -52.97
N THR A 608 2.61 8.19 -52.51
CA THR A 608 3.35 8.12 -51.24
C THR A 608 4.83 7.99 -51.52
N TYR A 609 5.63 8.76 -50.79
CA TYR A 609 7.07 8.82 -50.93
C TYR A 609 7.76 8.68 -49.58
N ILE A 610 8.98 8.14 -49.58
CA ILE A 610 9.91 8.20 -48.46
C ILE A 610 10.89 9.33 -48.72
N VAL A 611 11.06 10.22 -47.75
CA VAL A 611 11.83 11.44 -47.90
C VAL A 611 12.93 11.45 -46.86
N ARG A 612 14.18 11.58 -47.29
CA ARG A 612 15.34 11.73 -46.41
C ARG A 612 15.59 13.21 -46.17
N ILE A 613 15.58 13.63 -44.91
CA ILE A 613 15.73 15.02 -44.47
C ILE A 613 17.02 15.17 -43.68
N GLN A 614 17.83 16.18 -44.02
CA GLN A 614 18.99 16.59 -43.26
C GLN A 614 18.65 17.76 -42.36
N THR A 615 19.14 17.74 -41.12
CA THR A 615 19.06 18.85 -40.15
C THR A 615 20.42 19.12 -39.51
N SER A 616 20.49 20.13 -38.63
CA SER A 616 21.66 20.37 -37.76
C SER A 616 21.95 19.21 -36.78
N LYS A 617 20.95 18.37 -36.48
CA LYS A 617 21.05 17.26 -35.51
C LYS A 617 21.29 15.89 -36.15
N GLY A 618 21.22 15.78 -37.48
CA GLY A 618 21.39 14.52 -38.21
C GLY A 618 20.41 14.35 -39.37
N THR A 619 20.42 13.16 -39.96
CA THR A 619 19.57 12.77 -41.10
C THR A 619 18.50 11.78 -40.63
N PHE A 620 17.24 11.97 -41.03
CA PHE A 620 16.14 11.02 -40.79
C PHE A 620 15.26 10.85 -42.02
N ALA A 621 14.35 9.86 -42.02
CA ALA A 621 13.40 9.63 -43.11
C ALA A 621 11.95 9.85 -42.66
N ARG A 622 11.09 10.35 -43.56
CA ARG A 622 9.64 10.46 -43.34
C ARG A 622 8.84 9.96 -44.54
N LYS A 623 7.70 9.34 -44.25
CA LYS A 623 6.69 9.01 -45.25
C LYS A 623 5.80 10.24 -45.48
N ILE A 624 5.69 10.69 -46.73
CA ILE A 624 4.90 11.85 -47.13
C ILE A 624 3.96 11.44 -48.26
N ARG A 625 2.70 11.88 -48.15
CA ARG A 625 1.67 11.68 -49.17
C ARG A 625 1.43 13.00 -49.90
N ILE A 626 1.39 12.94 -51.23
CA ILE A 626 0.93 14.01 -52.11
C ILE A 626 -0.43 13.56 -52.65
N ASP A 627 -1.45 14.40 -52.48
CA ASP A 627 -2.82 14.13 -52.93
C ASP A 627 -3.11 14.71 -54.32
#